data_AF-K1QM29-F1
#
_entry.id   AF-K1QM29-F1
#
_cell.length_a   1.000
_cell.length_b   1.000
_cell.length_c   1.000
_cell.angle_alpha   90.00
_cell.angle_beta   90.00
_cell.angle_gamma   90.00
#
_symmetry.space_group_name_H-M   'P 1'
#
loop_
_entity.id
_entity.type
_entity.pdbx_description
1 polymer ?
#
loop_
_entity_poly.entity_id
_entity_poly.type
_entity_poly.pdbx_seq_one_letter_code
_entity_poly.pdbx_strand_id
1 'polypeptide(L)' 'MEQSRNRVNRAAAKEILGCGGRLLRHTQFLGKPKQLYSRDGVHLSGLGNDIYLNNLQGALEYFVKNKEGVVFPVN' A
#
# COMPACT_ATOMS: atom_id res chain seq x y z
N MET A 1 -11.50 -14.87 5.58
CA MET A 1 -10.86 -13.61 6.04
C MET A 1 -10.35 -12.76 4.88
N GLU A 2 -9.67 -13.35 3.89
CA GLU A 2 -9.09 -12.62 2.75
C GLU A 2 -10.12 -11.90 1.87
N GLN A 3 -11.29 -12.51 1.64
CA GLN A 3 -12.40 -11.86 0.94
C GLN A 3 -12.90 -10.60 1.67
N SER A 4 -12.99 -10.65 3.00
CA SER A 4 -13.38 -9.51 3.83
C SER A 4 -12.34 -8.38 3.73
N ARG A 5 -11.05 -8.72 3.78
CA ARG A 5 -9.94 -7.77 3.57
C ARG A 5 -10.04 -7.09 2.21
N ASN A 6 -10.25 -7.86 1.14
CA ASN A 6 -10.40 -7.33 -0.21
C ASN A 6 -11.64 -6.43 -0.35
N ARG A 7 -12.75 -6.79 0.30
CA ARG A 7 -13.97 -5.96 0.32
C ARG A 7 -13.73 -4.62 1.00
N VAL A 8 -13.08 -4.62 2.17
CA VAL A 8 -12.72 -3.39 2.90
C VAL A 8 -11.77 -2.53 2.09
N ASN A 9 -10.70 -3.11 1.53
CA ASN A 9 -9.75 -2.38 0.70
C ASN A 9 -10.42 -1.75 -0.53
N ARG A 10 -11.37 -2.45 -1.16
CA ARG A 10 -12.13 -1.91 -2.29
C ARG A 10 -13.05 -0.76 -1.87
N ALA A 11 -13.74 -0.88 -0.74
CA ALA A 11 -14.61 0.17 -0.22
C ALA A 11 -13.80 1.43 0.15
N ALA A 12 -12.70 1.27 0.89
CA ALA A 12 -11.80 2.37 1.24
C ALA A 12 -11.19 3.04 -0.01
N ALA A 13 -10.74 2.24 -0.99
CA ALA A 13 -10.22 2.76 -2.24
C ALA A 13 -11.25 3.60 -3.00
N LYS A 14 -12.51 3.12 -3.07
CA LYS A 14 -13.60 3.83 -3.73
C LYS A 14 -13.86 5.17 -3.03
N GLU A 15 -13.90 5.18 -1.71
CA GLU A 15 -14.16 6.38 -0.91
C GLU A 15 -13.06 7.43 -1.10
N ILE A 16 -11.79 7.03 -0.90
CA ILE A 16 -10.64 7.93 -1.02
C ILE A 16 -10.57 8.57 -2.41
N LEU A 17 -10.81 7.79 -3.49
CA LEU A 17 -10.86 8.34 -4.84
C LEU A 17 -12.06 9.26 -5.05
N GLY A 18 -13.23 8.93 -4.47
CA GLY A 18 -14.44 9.75 -4.54
C GLY A 18 -14.25 11.14 -3.92
N CYS A 19 -13.43 11.26 -2.89
CA CYS A 19 -13.08 12.54 -2.26
C CYS A 19 -11.91 13.28 -2.96
N GLY A 20 -11.47 12.82 -4.13
CA GLY A 20 -10.33 13.42 -4.85
C GLY A 20 -8.95 13.04 -4.28
N GLY A 21 -8.91 12.10 -3.33
CA GLY A 21 -7.68 11.57 -2.75
C GLY A 21 -6.86 10.72 -3.71
N ARG A 22 -5.83 10.08 -3.17
CA ARG A 22 -4.82 9.32 -3.91
C ARG A 22 -4.60 7.95 -3.26
N LEU A 23 -4.25 6.95 -4.07
CA LEU A 23 -4.03 5.59 -3.59
C LEU A 23 -2.60 5.11 -3.87
N LEU A 24 -1.99 4.54 -2.85
CA LEU A 24 -0.75 3.78 -2.96
C LEU A 24 -1.05 2.29 -2.79
N ARG A 25 -0.68 1.47 -3.77
CA ARG A 25 -0.92 0.01 -3.76
C ARG A 25 0.38 -0.76 -3.58
N HIS A 26 0.60 -1.30 -2.38
CA HIS A 26 1.78 -2.10 -2.08
C HIS A 26 1.60 -3.58 -2.48
N THR A 27 1.82 -3.91 -3.75
CA THR A 27 1.65 -5.28 -4.28
C THR A 27 2.71 -6.27 -3.77
N GLN A 28 3.90 -5.79 -3.42
CA GLN A 28 5.01 -6.56 -2.87
C GLN A 28 4.71 -7.22 -1.50
N PHE A 29 3.66 -6.76 -0.80
CA PHE A 29 3.22 -7.35 0.47
C PHE A 29 2.12 -8.41 0.30
N LEU A 30 1.63 -8.62 -0.93
CA LEU A 30 0.67 -9.69 -1.21
C LEU A 30 1.27 -11.05 -0.89
N GLY A 31 0.44 -11.96 -0.36
CA GLY A 31 0.89 -13.30 0.05
C GLY A 31 1.70 -13.34 1.35
N LYS A 32 1.90 -12.18 2.01
CA LYS A 32 2.60 -12.06 3.30
C LYS A 32 3.99 -12.72 3.31
N PRO A 33 4.95 -12.24 2.47
CA PRO A 33 6.27 -12.85 2.39
C PRO A 33 6.97 -12.85 3.75
N LYS A 34 7.52 -13.99 4.19
CA LYS A 34 8.12 -14.14 5.54
C LYS A 34 9.23 -13.14 5.83
N GLN A 35 9.97 -12.70 4.81
CA GLN A 35 11.02 -11.68 4.98
C GLN A 35 10.48 -10.27 5.23
N LEU A 36 9.24 -9.98 4.83
CA LEU A 36 8.63 -8.65 4.90
C LEU A 36 7.65 -8.49 6.06
N TYR A 37 7.31 -9.59 6.73
CA TYR A 37 6.37 -9.62 7.84
C TYR A 37 7.02 -10.19 9.10
N SER A 38 6.55 -9.71 10.24
CA SER A 38 6.73 -10.37 11.53
C SER A 38 6.01 -11.72 11.55
N ARG A 39 6.27 -12.54 12.58
CA ARG A 39 5.74 -13.91 12.69
C ARG A 39 4.21 -14.00 12.70
N ASP A 40 3.53 -12.91 13.06
CA ASP A 40 2.07 -12.81 13.07
C ASP A 40 1.44 -12.63 11.67
N GLY A 41 2.23 -12.31 10.64
CA GLY A 41 1.74 -12.03 9.29
C GLY A 41 0.82 -10.82 9.22
N VAL A 42 0.92 -9.89 10.17
CA VAL A 42 0.17 -8.62 10.22
C VAL A 42 1.14 -7.45 10.28
N HIS A 43 2.09 -7.47 11.21
CA HIS A 43 3.10 -6.43 11.33
C HIS A 43 4.22 -6.65 10.31
N LEU A 44 4.75 -5.57 9.75
CA LEU A 44 5.91 -5.65 8.89
C LEU A 44 7.16 -6.03 9.71
N SER A 45 8.13 -6.67 9.06
CA SER A 45 9.48 -6.84 9.62
C SER A 45 10.24 -5.51 9.52
N GLY A 46 11.47 -5.43 10.05
CA GLY A 46 12.34 -4.26 9.84
C GLY A 46 12.51 -3.94 8.35
N LEU A 47 12.89 -4.95 7.55
CA LEU A 47 12.98 -4.82 6.08
C LEU A 47 11.64 -4.43 5.44
N GLY A 48 10.52 -5.01 5.92
CA GLY A 48 9.19 -4.66 5.44
C GLY A 48 8.87 -3.18 5.66
N ASN A 49 9.23 -2.64 6.83
CA ASN A 49 9.06 -1.22 7.15
C ASN A 49 9.93 -0.32 6.27
N ASP A 50 11.19 -0.68 6.04
CA ASP A 50 12.09 0.10 5.18
C ASP A 50 11.51 0.22 3.76
N ILE A 51 11.04 -0.90 3.20
CA ILE A 51 10.37 -0.93 1.89
C ILE A 51 9.07 -0.12 1.92
N TYR A 52 8.26 -0.25 2.98
CA TYR A 52 7.01 0.51 3.11
C TYR A 52 7.25 2.02 3.11
N LEU A 53 8.21 2.49 3.92
CA LEU A 53 8.56 3.89 4.05
C LEU A 53 9.16 4.46 2.75
N ASN A 54 10.04 3.72 2.08
CA ASN A 54 10.61 4.15 0.80
C ASN A 54 9.51 4.34 -0.26
N ASN A 55 8.57 3.40 -0.34
CA ASN A 55 7.45 3.47 -1.28
C ASN A 55 6.48 4.60 -0.93
N LEU A 56 6.25 4.85 0.36
CA LEU A 56 5.44 5.98 0.80
C LEU A 56 6.08 7.31 0.40
N GLN A 57 7.38 7.46 0.60
CA GLN A 57 8.12 8.65 0.17
C GLN A 57 7.99 8.86 -1.34
N GLY A 58 8.31 7.85 -2.15
CA GLY A 58 8.24 7.96 -3.61
C GLY A 58 6.82 8.29 -4.12
N ALA A 59 5.79 7.73 -3.48
CA ALA A 59 4.41 8.03 -3.80
C ALA A 59 4.02 9.48 -3.46
N LEU A 60 4.43 9.98 -2.28
CA LEU A 60 4.18 11.36 -1.89
C LEU A 60 4.87 12.34 -2.85
N GLU A 61 6.13 12.09 -3.18
CA GLU A 61 6.87 12.89 -4.17
C GLU A 61 6.17 12.89 -5.53
N TYR A 62 5.67 11.73 -5.97
CA TYR A 62 4.90 11.61 -7.20
C TYR A 62 3.58 12.39 -7.14
N PHE A 63 2.82 12.30 -6.04
CA PHE A 63 1.53 13.00 -5.88
C PHE A 63 1.67 14.51 -5.77
N VAL A 64 2.80 15.01 -5.25
CA VAL A 64 3.09 16.45 -5.26
C VAL A 64 3.33 16.94 -6.70
N LYS A 65 3.95 16.13 -7.55
CA LYS A 65 4.30 16.49 -8.93
C LYS A 65 3.17 16.23 -9.95
N ASN A 66 2.33 15.23 -9.69
CA ASN A 66 1.35 14.72 -10.66
C ASN A 66 -0.07 14.71 -10.07
N LYS A 67 -1.08 14.97 -10.91
CA LYS A 67 -2.50 14.89 -10.51
C LYS A 67 -3.12 13.50 -10.69
N GLU A 68 -2.31 12.45 -10.88
CA GLU A 68 -2.83 11.09 -11.09
C GLU A 68 -3.24 10.40 -9.78
N GLY A 69 -4.27 9.55 -9.86
CA GLY A 69 -5.01 9.03 -8.70
C GLY A 69 -4.45 7.79 -8.01
N VAL A 70 -3.59 7.00 -8.68
CA VAL A 70 -3.12 5.70 -8.16
C VAL A 70 -1.66 5.45 -8.55
N VAL A 71 -0.84 5.08 -7.57
CA VAL A 71 0.56 4.67 -7.78
C VAL A 71 0.77 3.25 -7.30
N PHE A 72 1.53 2.50 -8.10
CA PHE A 72 2.07 1.20 -7.76
C PHE A 72 3.57 1.38 -7.64
N PRO A 73 4.15 1.23 -6.44
CA PRO A 73 5.59 1.26 -6.30
C PRO A 73 6.17 0.07 -7.07
N VAL A 74 7.03 0.36 -8.03
CA VAL A 74 7.84 -0.64 -8.71
C VAL A 74 9.15 -0.68 -7.93
N ASN A 75 9.39 -1.78 -7.23
CA ASN A 75 10.72 -2.06 -6.68
C ASN A 75 11.71 -2.29 -7.83
#